data_AF-A0A2H0V8Y8-F1
#
_entry.id   AF-A0A2H0V8Y8-F1
#
_cell.length_a   1.000
_cell.length_b   1.000
_cell.length_c   1.000
_cell.angle_alpha   90.00
_cell.angle_beta   90.00
_cell.angle_gamma   90.00
#
_symmetry.space_group_name_H-M   'P 1'
#
loop_
_entity.id
_entity.type
_entity.pdbx_description
1 polymer ?
#
loop_
_entity_poly.entity_id
_entity_poly.type
_entity_poly.pdbx_seq_one_letter_code
_entity_poly.pdbx_strand_id
1 'polypeptide(L)'
;MVIYNIYLIIQEEYMKNFFKEINRSFNGLIVNLLVGGILLLIFAVLIVWVDFVLRLVIGCAFLIASWVTFYAAYKIYYFKKHVQDFITRIK
;
A
#
# COMPACT_ATOMS: atom_id res chain seq x y z
N MET A 1 25.07 -35.25 0.72
CA MET A 1 25.52 -33.83 0.76
C MET A 1 25.00 -33.03 -0.45
N VAL A 2 25.11 -33.53 -1.67
CA VAL A 2 24.63 -32.85 -2.91
C VAL A 2 23.13 -32.54 -2.91
N ILE A 3 22.29 -33.48 -2.46
CA ILE A 3 20.82 -33.33 -2.43
C ILE A 3 20.37 -32.17 -1.51
N TYR A 4 21.08 -31.97 -0.40
CA TYR A 4 20.79 -30.89 0.56
C TYR A 4 21.07 -29.51 -0.04
N ASN A 5 22.13 -29.38 -0.83
CA ASN A 5 22.45 -28.14 -1.53
C ASN A 5 21.41 -27.78 -2.58
N ILE A 6 20.91 -28.77 -3.33
CA ILE A 6 19.86 -28.56 -4.34
C ILE A 6 18.56 -28.09 -3.67
N TYR A 7 18.19 -28.68 -2.53
CA TYR A 7 17.01 -28.26 -1.78
C TYR A 7 17.10 -26.80 -1.28
N LEU A 8 18.28 -26.37 -0.82
CA LEU A 8 18.50 -25.00 -0.37
C LEU A 8 18.40 -23.98 -1.52
N ILE A 9 18.93 -24.32 -2.70
CA ILE A 9 18.86 -23.45 -3.88
C ILE A 9 17.41 -23.25 -4.34
N ILE A 10 16.63 -24.33 -4.38
CA ILE A 10 15.22 -24.28 -4.78
C ILE A 10 14.41 -23.43 -3.79
N GLN A 11 14.65 -23.57 -2.48
CA GLN A 11 14.00 -22.75 -1.46
C GLN A 11 14.36 -21.26 -1.58
N GLU A 12 15.62 -20.94 -1.84
CA GLU A 12 16.04 -19.55 -2.09
C GLU A 12 15.32 -18.93 -3.30
N GLU A 13 15.17 -19.69 -4.38
CA GLU A 13 14.58 -19.21 -5.62
C GLU A 13 13.05 -19.05 -5.51
N TYR A 14 12.38 -19.98 -4.82
CA TYR A 14 10.97 -19.86 -4.45
C TYR A 14 10.71 -18.64 -3.57
N MET A 15 11.54 -18.43 -2.54
CA MET A 15 11.40 -17.28 -1.63
C MET A 15 11.60 -15.96 -2.38
N LYS A 16 12.59 -15.87 -3.29
CA LYS A 16 12.80 -14.66 -4.12
C LYS A 16 11.60 -14.35 -5.02
N ASN A 17 11.01 -15.35 -5.65
CA ASN A 17 9.83 -15.16 -6.51
C ASN A 17 8.60 -14.74 -5.70
N PHE A 18 8.39 -15.34 -4.53
CA PHE A 18 7.30 -14.98 -3.62
C PHE A 18 7.41 -13.53 -3.14
N PHE A 19 8.61 -13.06 -2.76
CA PHE A 19 8.83 -11.66 -2.41
C PHE A 19 8.60 -10.71 -3.58
N LYS A 20 8.93 -11.12 -4.80
CA LYS A 20 8.71 -10.31 -6.00
C LYS A 20 7.22 -10.13 -6.32
N GLU A 21 6.43 -11.18 -6.18
CA GLU A 21 4.96 -11.11 -6.32
C GLU A 21 4.31 -10.24 -5.25
N ILE A 22 4.70 -10.44 -3.99
CA ILE A 22 4.23 -9.63 -2.87
C ILE A 22 4.54 -8.15 -3.10
N ASN A 23 5.77 -7.84 -3.52
CA ASN A 23 6.21 -6.47 -3.80
C ASN A 23 5.36 -5.83 -4.90
N ARG A 24 5.04 -6.58 -5.97
CA ARG A 24 4.21 -6.12 -7.08
C ARG A 24 2.76 -5.88 -6.65
N SER A 25 2.21 -6.77 -5.83
CA SER A 25 0.85 -6.65 -5.29
C SER A 25 0.71 -5.45 -4.35
N PHE A 26 1.70 -5.24 -3.47
CA PHE A 26 1.74 -4.05 -2.61
C PHE A 26 1.90 -2.75 -3.41
N ASN A 27 2.69 -2.76 -4.49
CA ASN A 27 2.83 -1.58 -5.33
C ASN A 27 1.52 -1.23 -6.04
N GLY A 28 0.80 -2.24 -6.55
CA GLY A 28 -0.54 -2.04 -7.12
C GLY A 28 -1.54 -1.51 -6.10
N LEU A 29 -1.53 -2.03 -4.87
CA LEU A 29 -2.35 -1.52 -3.76
C LEU A 29 -2.05 -0.06 -3.43
N ILE A 30 -0.77 0.30 -3.32
CA ILE A 30 -0.36 1.69 -3.02
C ILE A 30 -0.84 2.63 -4.13
N VAL A 31 -0.69 2.25 -5.40
CA VAL A 31 -1.15 3.05 -6.54
C VAL A 31 -2.68 3.19 -6.52
N ASN A 32 -3.43 2.11 -6.27
CA ASN A 32 -4.89 2.20 -6.17
C ASN A 32 -5.35 3.08 -5.00
N LEU A 33 -4.68 3.01 -3.85
CA LEU A 33 -4.98 3.87 -2.70
C LEU A 33 -4.68 5.34 -3.00
N LEU A 34 -3.58 5.63 -3.71
CA LEU A 34 -3.23 6.97 -4.17
C LEU A 34 -4.30 7.54 -5.12
N VAL A 35 -4.68 6.76 -6.14
CA VAL A 35 -5.71 7.17 -7.12
C VAL A 35 -7.06 7.38 -6.43
N GLY A 36 -7.46 6.47 -5.55
CA GLY A 36 -8.69 6.59 -4.76
C GLY A 36 -8.70 7.82 -3.85
N GLY A 37 -7.59 8.09 -3.16
CA GLY A 37 -7.42 9.26 -2.31
C GLY A 37 -7.53 10.59 -3.10
N ILE A 38 -6.95 10.65 -4.30
CA ILE A 38 -7.04 11.80 -5.20
C ILE A 38 -8.48 11.99 -5.71
N LEU A 39 -9.17 10.91 -6.12
CA LEU A 39 -10.57 10.99 -6.54
C LEU A 39 -11.46 11.53 -5.42
N LEU A 40 -11.29 11.02 -4.19
CA LEU A 40 -12.02 11.50 -3.01
C LEU A 40 -11.76 12.99 -2.75
N LEU A 41 -10.54 13.46 -3.00
CA LEU A 41 -10.16 14.87 -2.84
C LEU A 41 -10.87 15.75 -3.88
N ILE A 42 -10.92 15.32 -5.14
CA ILE A 42 -11.66 16.00 -6.21
C ILE A 42 -13.15 16.08 -5.86
N PHE A 43 -13.76 14.98 -5.40
CA PHE A 43 -15.16 14.98 -4.96
C PHE A 43 -15.40 15.92 -3.78
N ALA A 44 -14.50 15.95 -2.81
CA ALA A 44 -14.61 16.87 -1.68
C ALA A 44 -14.66 18.34 -2.15
N VAL A 45 -13.79 18.74 -3.09
CA VAL A 45 -13.77 20.10 -3.66
C VAL A 45 -15.05 20.40 -4.44
N LEU A 46 -15.52 19.45 -5.26
CA LEU A 46 -16.76 19.61 -6.05
C LEU A 46 -18.00 19.78 -5.16
N ILE A 47 -18.07 19.03 -4.04
CA ILE A 47 -19.21 19.04 -3.12
C ILE A 47 -19.32 20.40 -2.41
N VAL A 48 -18.20 21.01 -2.02
CA VAL A 48 -18.15 22.28 -1.27
C VAL A 48 -18.73 23.47 -2.06
N TRP A 49 -18.78 23.40 -3.39
CA TRP A 49 -19.23 24.52 -4.24
C TRP A 49 -20.75 24.70 -4.38
N VAL A 50 -21.58 23.82 -3.83
CA VAL A 50 -23.04 24.05 -3.76
C VAL A 50 -23.53 23.91 -2.31
N ASP A 51 -24.69 24.50 -1.97
CA ASP A 51 -25.22 24.85 -0.64
C ASP A 51 -24.54 24.36 0.68
N PHE A 52 -24.43 25.30 1.63
CA PHE A 52 -23.26 25.45 2.52
C PHE A 52 -23.08 24.43 3.66
N VAL A 53 -24.11 24.09 4.45
CA VAL A 53 -23.87 23.45 5.77
C VAL A 53 -23.72 21.92 5.69
N LEU A 54 -24.66 21.22 5.04
CA LEU A 54 -24.63 19.76 4.96
C LEU A 54 -23.45 19.25 4.12
N ARG A 55 -23.03 20.04 3.12
CA ARG A 55 -21.93 19.71 2.21
C ARG A 55 -20.56 19.98 2.79
N LEU A 56 -20.42 20.94 3.71
CA LEU A 56 -19.16 21.12 4.46
C LEU A 56 -18.86 19.87 5.32
N VAL A 57 -19.86 19.34 6.01
CA VAL A 57 -19.72 18.11 6.83
C VAL A 57 -19.33 16.91 5.96
N ILE A 58 -19.97 16.77 4.80
CA ILE A 58 -19.65 15.70 3.84
C ILE A 58 -18.24 15.87 3.27
N GLY A 59 -17.86 17.07 2.81
CA GLY A 59 -16.51 17.35 2.31
C GLY A 59 -15.42 17.05 3.35
N CYS A 60 -15.65 17.40 4.62
CA CYS A 60 -14.76 17.04 5.73
C CYS A 60 -14.68 15.53 5.95
N ALA A 61 -15.79 14.80 5.87
CA ALA A 61 -15.78 13.34 5.97
C ALA A 61 -14.96 12.68 4.86
N PHE A 62 -15.06 13.19 3.62
CA PHE A 62 -14.27 12.73 2.47
C PHE A 62 -12.78 13.06 2.61
N LEU A 63 -12.44 14.23 3.15
CA LEU A 63 -11.06 14.60 3.48
C LEU A 63 -10.46 13.66 4.52
N ILE A 64 -11.20 13.34 5.59
CA ILE A 64 -10.76 12.38 6.61
C ILE A 64 -10.58 10.99 5.98
N ALA A 65 -11.52 10.54 5.14
CA ALA A 65 -11.41 9.26 4.44
C ALA A 65 -10.18 9.20 3.52
N SER A 66 -9.91 10.27 2.79
CA SER A 66 -8.71 10.39 1.95
C SER A 66 -7.43 10.34 2.80
N TRP A 67 -7.38 11.08 3.91
CA TRP A 67 -6.25 11.05 4.84
C TRP A 67 -5.98 9.65 5.41
N VAL A 68 -7.03 8.95 5.86
CA VAL A 68 -6.91 7.57 6.37
C VAL A 68 -6.40 6.63 5.29
N THR A 69 -6.84 6.82 4.04
CA THR A 69 -6.37 6.03 2.90
C THR A 69 -4.88 6.27 2.64
N PHE A 70 -4.42 7.52 2.63
CA PHE A 70 -2.99 7.83 2.51
C PHE A 70 -2.16 7.26 3.67
N TYR A 71 -2.67 7.37 4.89
CA TYR A 71 -2.02 6.83 6.08
C TYR A 71 -1.91 5.30 6.02
N ALA A 72 -2.96 4.61 5.54
CA ALA A 72 -2.94 3.17 5.33
C ALA A 72 -1.90 2.77 4.26
N ALA A 73 -1.85 3.48 3.14
CA ALA A 73 -0.83 3.24 2.10
C ALA A 73 0.59 3.42 2.64
N TYR A 74 0.82 4.47 3.44
CA TYR A 74 2.12 4.70 4.07
C TYR A 74 2.50 3.59 5.05
N LYS A 75 1.55 3.14 5.89
CA LYS A 75 1.76 2.06 6.86
C LYS A 75 2.08 0.73 6.15
N ILE A 76 1.38 0.43 5.06
CA ILE A 76 1.64 -0.73 4.21
C ILE A 76 3.03 -0.66 3.58
N TYR A 77 3.43 0.50 3.07
CA TYR A 77 4.77 0.72 2.53
C TYR A 77 5.87 0.52 3.58
N TYR A 78 5.65 1.04 4.80
CA TYR A 78 6.60 0.89 5.89
C TYR A 78 6.72 -0.58 6.34
N PHE A 79 5.59 -1.29 6.43
CA PHE A 79 5.58 -2.72 6.75
C PHE A 79 6.37 -3.54 5.74
N LYS A 80 6.14 -3.28 4.44
CA LYS A 80 6.91 -3.89 3.35
C LYS A 80 8.42 -3.62 3.49
N LYS A 81 8.81 -2.38 3.82
CA LYS A 81 10.22 -2.02 4.02
C LYS A 81 10.83 -2.74 5.23
N HIS A 82 10.09 -2.87 6.33
CA HIS A 82 10.53 -3.59 7.53
C HIS A 82 10.74 -5.09 7.27
N VAL A 83 9.83 -5.71 6.52
CA VAL A 83 9.97 -7.12 6.09
C VAL A 83 11.22 -7.28 5.22
N GLN A 84 11.46 -6.36 4.28
CA GLN A 84 12.63 -6.38 3.40
C GLN A 84 13.96 -6.19 4.16
N ASP A 85 13.99 -5.31 5.15
CA ASP A 85 15.15 -5.12 6.03
C ASP A 85 15.41 -6.37 6.90
N PHE A 86 14.36 -7.03 7.41
CA PHE A 86 14.50 -8.28 8.17
C PHE A 86 15.14 -9.38 7.34
N ILE A 87 14.71 -9.55 6.08
CA ILE A 87 15.26 -10.55 5.15
C ILE A 87 16.71 -10.24 4.82
N THR A 88 17.04 -8.96 4.63
CA THR A 88 18.41 -8.52 4.33
C THR A 88 19.36 -8.75 5.51
N ARG A 89 18.86 -8.71 6.74
CA ARG A 89 19.65 -8.89 7.97
C ARG A 89 19.92 -10.35 8.35
N ILE A 90 19.19 -11.30 7.76
CA ILE A 90 19.37 -12.75 7.96
C ILE A 90 20.33 -13.34 6.92
N LYS A 91 20.57 -12.61 5.82
CA LYS A 91 21.50 -12.97 4.76
C LYS A 91 22.94 -12.63 5.13
#